data_AF-A0A962QI63-F1
#
_entry.id   AF-A0A962QI63-F1
#
_cell.length_a   1.000
_cell.length_b   1.000
_cell.length_c   1.000
_cell.angle_alpha   90.00
_cell.angle_beta   90.00
_cell.angle_gamma   90.00
#
_symmetry.space_group_name_H-M   'P 1'
#
loop_
_entity.id
_entity.type
_entity.pdbx_description
1 polymer ?
#
loop_
_entity_poly.entity_id
_entity_poly.type
_entity_poly.pdbx_seq_one_letter_code
_entity_poly.pdbx_strand_id
1 'polypeptide(L)'
;GKSQAPCPMYPPSSPPLMHCVTQGATPFRLNLHVRDLGHTFMFGPTGAGKSTHLALIAAQLRRYKNMSVYCFDKGLSMYPLTQAVGGQHFTVAGDDETLAFCPLQFLESKGDRAWALEWICTMVELNGITVSPQQRNEISLAITNMHQSGSYTLSDFMVTIQDEAIREAL
;
A
#
# COMPACT_ATOMS: atom_id res chain seq x y z
N GLY A 1 -17.54 3.77 -22.99
CA GLY A 1 -17.59 4.47 -21.70
C GLY A 1 -17.91 5.94 -21.89
N LYS A 2 -17.94 6.71 -20.78
CA LYS A 2 -18.19 8.16 -20.81
C LYS A 2 -17.09 8.91 -21.57
N SER A 3 -17.45 10.04 -22.19
CA SER A 3 -16.54 10.89 -22.97
C SER A 3 -15.56 11.69 -22.13
N GLN A 4 -15.84 11.86 -20.84
CA GLN A 4 -15.01 12.56 -19.85
C GLN A 4 -14.84 11.67 -18.62
N ALA A 5 -13.75 11.88 -17.86
CA ALA A 5 -13.57 11.25 -16.57
C ALA A 5 -14.63 11.74 -15.59
N PRO A 6 -15.40 10.85 -14.94
CA PRO A 6 -16.55 11.24 -14.14
C PRO A 6 -16.20 11.64 -12.69
N CYS A 7 -14.92 11.59 -12.28
CA CYS A 7 -14.51 11.96 -10.94
C CYS A 7 -14.73 13.46 -10.67
N PRO A 8 -15.49 13.85 -9.63
CA PRO A 8 -15.69 15.25 -9.28
C PRO A 8 -14.44 15.93 -8.71
N MET A 9 -13.41 15.14 -8.33
CA MET A 9 -12.14 15.67 -7.81
C MET A 9 -11.16 16.04 -8.94
N TYR A 10 -11.43 15.63 -10.18
CA TYR A 10 -10.58 16.01 -11.32
C TYR A 10 -11.02 17.36 -11.88
N PRO A 11 -10.14 18.08 -12.59
CA PRO A 11 -10.54 19.29 -13.31
C PRO A 11 -11.78 19.05 -14.19
N PRO A 12 -12.72 20.00 -14.29
CA PRO A 12 -13.88 19.88 -15.15
C PRO A 12 -13.50 19.50 -16.58
N SER A 13 -14.29 18.62 -17.19
CA SER A 13 -14.04 18.12 -18.55
C SER A 13 -12.71 17.38 -18.75
N SER A 14 -12.16 16.81 -17.68
CA SER A 14 -11.01 15.91 -17.78
C SER A 14 -11.26 14.78 -18.80
N PRO A 15 -10.27 14.46 -19.66
CA PRO A 15 -10.40 13.42 -20.68
C PRO A 15 -10.62 12.04 -20.04
N PRO A 16 -11.10 11.03 -20.79
CA PRO A 16 -11.17 9.67 -20.27
C PRO A 16 -9.76 9.15 -19.95
N LEU A 17 -9.69 8.11 -19.10
CA LEU A 17 -8.40 7.52 -18.72
C LEU A 17 -7.62 7.08 -19.96
N MET A 18 -8.25 6.31 -20.85
CA MET A 18 -7.65 5.98 -22.13
C MET A 18 -8.67 5.61 -23.20
N HIS A 19 -8.22 5.62 -24.45
CA HIS A 19 -8.94 5.10 -25.60
C HIS A 19 -8.45 3.69 -25.91
N CYS A 20 -9.38 2.76 -26.00
CA CYS A 20 -9.17 1.37 -26.37
C CYS A 20 -9.97 1.07 -27.63
N VAL A 21 -9.71 -0.10 -28.23
CA VAL A 21 -10.42 -0.58 -29.42
C VAL A 21 -11.17 -1.84 -29.03
N THR A 22 -12.47 -1.92 -29.34
CA THR A 22 -13.24 -3.15 -29.16
C THR A 22 -12.91 -4.15 -30.27
N GLN A 23 -13.36 -5.40 -30.12
CA GLN A 23 -13.18 -6.42 -31.15
C GLN A 23 -13.80 -6.03 -32.52
N GLY A 24 -14.78 -5.13 -32.54
CA GLY A 24 -15.40 -4.59 -33.76
C GLY A 24 -14.79 -3.29 -34.28
N ALA A 25 -13.55 -2.95 -33.88
CA ALA A 25 -12.86 -1.71 -34.24
C ALA A 25 -13.56 -0.41 -33.77
N THR A 26 -14.51 -0.50 -32.83
CA THR A 26 -15.19 0.67 -32.28
C THR A 26 -14.34 1.30 -31.18
N PRO A 27 -14.14 2.63 -31.19
CA PRO A 27 -13.46 3.32 -30.10
C PRO A 27 -14.18 3.15 -28.76
N PHE A 28 -13.49 2.63 -27.76
CA PHE A 28 -13.96 2.53 -26.39
C PHE A 28 -13.19 3.47 -25.47
N ARG A 29 -13.90 4.39 -24.82
CA ARG A 29 -13.33 5.26 -23.79
C ARG A 29 -13.42 4.56 -22.44
N LEU A 30 -12.27 4.18 -21.89
CA LEU A 30 -12.17 3.51 -20.60
C LEU A 30 -12.06 4.56 -19.49
N ASN A 31 -12.87 4.39 -18.45
CA ASN A 31 -12.72 5.02 -17.14
C ASN A 31 -12.95 3.89 -16.11
N LEU A 32 -12.03 3.73 -15.16
CA LEU A 32 -12.11 2.64 -14.17
C LEU A 32 -13.24 2.86 -13.16
N HIS A 33 -13.59 4.11 -12.90
CA HIS A 33 -14.70 4.50 -12.04
C HIS A 33 -15.78 5.14 -12.90
N VAL A 34 -16.99 4.58 -12.90
CA VAL A 34 -18.18 5.20 -13.49
C VAL A 34 -19.33 4.91 -12.54
N ARG A 35 -19.93 5.97 -11.97
CA ARG A 35 -20.96 5.90 -10.91
C ARG A 35 -20.45 5.44 -9.54
N ASP A 36 -19.42 4.59 -9.49
CA ASP A 36 -18.87 4.03 -8.25
C ASP A 36 -17.33 4.04 -8.24
N LEU A 37 -16.73 3.54 -7.16
CA LEU A 37 -15.29 3.40 -6.93
C LEU A 37 -14.62 2.53 -8.01
N GLY A 38 -13.37 2.86 -8.33
CA GLY A 38 -12.63 2.27 -9.44
C GLY A 38 -11.90 0.96 -9.13
N HIS A 39 -12.37 0.15 -8.18
CA HIS A 39 -11.73 -1.14 -7.87
C HIS A 39 -11.73 -2.03 -9.11
N THR A 40 -10.53 -2.43 -9.54
CA THR A 40 -10.33 -3.16 -10.80
C THR A 40 -9.47 -4.39 -10.53
N PHE A 41 -9.91 -5.54 -11.02
CA PHE A 41 -9.17 -6.80 -10.96
C PHE A 41 -8.75 -7.22 -12.37
N MET A 42 -7.49 -7.63 -12.54
CA MET A 42 -6.94 -8.04 -13.83
C MET A 42 -6.32 -9.43 -13.71
N PHE A 43 -6.78 -10.35 -14.54
CA PHE A 43 -6.31 -11.74 -14.56
C PHE A 43 -5.90 -12.16 -15.97
N GLY A 44 -5.06 -13.20 -16.04
CA GLY A 44 -4.52 -13.73 -17.29
C GLY A 44 -3.20 -14.46 -17.08
N PRO A 45 -2.75 -15.28 -18.03
CA PRO A 45 -1.50 -16.04 -17.90
C PRO A 45 -0.27 -15.12 -17.83
N THR A 46 0.85 -15.67 -17.38
CA THR A 46 2.15 -14.98 -17.44
C THR A 46 2.47 -14.62 -18.90
N GLY A 47 3.00 -13.43 -19.14
CA GLY A 47 3.28 -12.94 -20.50
C GLY A 47 2.10 -12.31 -21.24
N ALA A 48 0.88 -12.35 -20.70
CA ALA A 48 -0.31 -11.75 -21.35
C ALA A 48 -0.35 -10.20 -21.33
N GLY A 49 0.70 -9.54 -20.84
CA GLY A 49 0.78 -8.07 -20.80
C GLY A 49 0.09 -7.39 -19.61
N LYS A 50 -0.23 -8.12 -18.53
CA LYS A 50 -0.85 -7.55 -17.32
C LYS A 50 -0.05 -6.37 -16.74
N SER A 51 1.25 -6.55 -16.52
CA SER A 51 2.13 -5.49 -16.00
C SER A 51 2.20 -4.30 -16.95
N THR A 52 2.28 -4.55 -18.26
CA THR A 52 2.24 -3.51 -19.30
C THR A 52 0.95 -2.69 -19.22
N HIS A 53 -0.19 -3.35 -19.03
CA HIS A 53 -1.48 -2.68 -18.92
C HIS A 53 -1.60 -1.87 -17.62
N LEU A 54 -1.11 -2.40 -16.49
CA LEU A 54 -1.04 -1.65 -15.23
C LEU A 54 -0.13 -0.42 -15.34
N ALA A 55 1.04 -0.56 -15.97
CA ALA A 55 1.93 0.56 -16.26
C ALA A 55 1.25 1.60 -17.16
N LEU A 56 0.52 1.17 -18.19
CA LEU A 56 -0.26 2.07 -19.03
C LEU A 56 -1.31 2.83 -18.21
N ILE A 57 -2.09 2.14 -17.37
CA ILE A 57 -3.06 2.79 -16.47
C ILE A 57 -2.37 3.83 -15.59
N ALA A 58 -1.26 3.48 -14.93
CA ALA A 58 -0.51 4.38 -14.06
C ALA A 58 0.00 5.62 -14.82
N ALA A 59 0.54 5.44 -16.01
CA ALA A 59 0.99 6.53 -16.87
C ALA A 59 -0.18 7.44 -17.27
N GLN A 60 -1.32 6.86 -17.64
CA GLN A 60 -2.51 7.62 -18.05
C GLN A 60 -3.11 8.39 -16.86
N LEU A 61 -3.13 7.83 -15.65
CA LEU A 61 -3.65 8.49 -14.44
C LEU A 61 -2.93 9.82 -14.14
N ARG A 62 -1.64 9.93 -14.47
CA ARG A 62 -0.85 11.15 -14.24
C ARG A 62 -1.33 12.39 -15.01
N ARG A 63 -2.22 12.23 -16.01
CA ARG A 63 -2.82 13.38 -16.70
C ARG A 63 -3.80 14.16 -15.83
N TYR A 64 -4.32 13.54 -14.77
CA TYR A 64 -5.20 14.19 -13.82
C TYR A 64 -4.35 14.97 -12.81
N LYS A 65 -4.68 16.25 -12.63
CA LYS A 65 -3.93 17.15 -11.74
C LYS A 65 -3.86 16.57 -10.32
N ASN A 66 -2.69 16.67 -9.68
CA ASN A 66 -2.41 16.20 -8.32
C ASN A 66 -2.61 14.68 -8.11
N MET A 67 -2.52 13.88 -9.18
CA MET A 67 -2.61 12.42 -9.06
C MET A 67 -1.38 11.85 -8.34
N SER A 68 -1.63 11.06 -7.30
CA SER A 68 -0.62 10.23 -6.63
C SER A 68 -0.84 8.77 -6.98
N VAL A 69 0.22 8.08 -7.40
CA VAL A 69 0.18 6.66 -7.75
C VAL A 69 1.17 5.92 -6.86
N TYR A 70 0.65 4.99 -6.06
CA TYR A 70 1.44 4.06 -5.27
C TYR A 70 1.35 2.67 -5.91
N CYS A 71 2.48 1.99 -6.04
CA CYS A 71 2.53 0.68 -6.67
C CYS A 71 3.42 -0.27 -5.87
N PHE A 72 2.87 -1.43 -5.54
CA PHE A 72 3.64 -2.57 -5.06
C PHE A 72 4.09 -3.37 -6.30
N ASP A 73 5.35 -3.17 -6.69
CA ASP A 73 5.92 -3.76 -7.90
C ASP A 73 6.72 -5.01 -7.55
N LYS A 74 6.41 -6.12 -8.22
CA LYS A 74 7.16 -7.36 -8.12
C LYS A 74 7.91 -7.59 -9.43
N GLY A 75 9.24 -7.72 -9.33
CA GLY A 75 10.09 -7.99 -10.50
C GLY A 75 10.39 -6.76 -11.34
N LEU A 76 10.37 -5.56 -10.75
CA LEU A 76 10.79 -4.30 -11.37
C LEU A 76 10.02 -3.94 -12.66
N SER A 77 8.77 -4.38 -12.77
CA SER A 77 7.96 -4.18 -13.98
C SER A 77 7.49 -2.73 -14.17
N MET A 78 7.37 -1.98 -13.08
CA MET A 78 7.00 -0.56 -13.05
C MET A 78 8.21 0.36 -12.98
N TYR A 79 9.38 -0.15 -12.60
CA TYR A 79 10.62 0.63 -12.47
C TYR A 79 10.91 1.52 -13.69
N PRO A 80 10.86 1.04 -14.95
CA PRO A 80 11.14 1.89 -16.12
C PRO A 80 10.20 3.10 -16.22
N LEU A 81 8.89 2.88 -15.97
CA LEU A 81 7.91 3.96 -15.99
C LEU A 81 8.17 4.94 -14.85
N THR A 82 8.39 4.44 -13.63
CA THR A 82 8.66 5.26 -12.45
C THR A 82 9.86 6.18 -12.69
N GLN A 83 10.95 5.66 -13.26
CA GLN A 83 12.12 6.47 -13.64
C GLN A 83 11.79 7.50 -14.73
N ALA A 84 11.08 7.09 -15.80
CA ALA A 84 10.74 7.99 -16.91
C ALA A 84 9.89 9.20 -16.49
N VAL A 85 9.09 9.05 -15.43
CA VAL A 85 8.20 10.12 -14.93
C VAL A 85 8.77 10.87 -13.72
N GLY A 86 10.03 10.64 -13.36
CA GLY A 86 10.69 11.25 -12.20
C GLY A 86 10.08 10.83 -10.86
N GLY A 87 9.50 9.64 -10.79
CA GLY A 87 8.97 9.07 -9.55
C GLY A 87 10.05 8.42 -8.68
N GLN A 88 9.66 8.05 -7.47
CA GLN A 88 10.54 7.33 -6.55
C GLN A 88 10.24 5.82 -6.62
N HIS A 89 11.30 5.01 -6.67
CA HIS A 89 11.21 3.57 -6.58
C HIS A 89 12.12 3.10 -5.47
N PHE A 90 11.61 2.25 -4.59
CA PHE A 90 12.35 1.72 -3.46
C PHE A 90 12.31 0.20 -3.49
N THR A 91 13.43 -0.43 -3.12
CA THR A 91 13.51 -1.87 -2.94
C THR A 91 13.28 -2.17 -1.46
N VAL A 92 12.18 -2.83 -1.13
CA VAL A 92 11.92 -3.28 0.25
C VAL A 92 12.79 -4.49 0.53
N ALA A 93 13.49 -4.50 1.67
CA ALA A 93 14.44 -5.54 2.06
C ALA A 93 15.57 -5.75 1.02
N GLY A 94 16.06 -4.64 0.43
CA GLY A 94 17.28 -4.67 -0.35
C GLY A 94 18.53 -4.84 0.53
N ASP A 95 19.68 -5.10 -0.10
CA ASP A 95 20.95 -5.26 0.61
C ASP A 95 21.50 -3.94 1.19
N ASP A 96 20.92 -2.80 0.80
CA ASP A 96 21.28 -1.49 1.32
C ASP A 96 20.26 -0.98 2.36
N GLU A 97 20.73 -0.19 3.33
CA GLU A 97 19.88 0.39 4.39
C GLU A 97 19.16 1.68 3.91
N THR A 98 18.98 1.88 2.60
CA THR A 98 18.45 3.14 2.07
C THR A 98 16.97 3.36 2.40
N LEU A 99 16.24 2.29 2.68
CA LEU A 99 14.83 2.34 3.08
C LEU A 99 14.58 1.45 4.30
N ALA A 100 14.12 2.06 5.39
CA ALA A 100 13.59 1.38 6.55
C ALA A 100 12.19 1.90 6.87
N PHE A 101 11.32 1.01 7.38
CA PHE A 101 10.00 1.38 7.86
C PHE A 101 9.97 1.42 9.38
N CYS A 102 9.29 2.41 9.93
CA CYS A 102 9.08 2.55 11.37
C CYS A 102 7.57 2.50 11.66
N PRO A 103 6.95 1.31 11.67
CA PRO A 103 5.51 1.19 11.84
C PRO A 103 5.04 1.74 13.19
N LEU A 104 5.87 1.64 14.23
CA LEU A 104 5.56 2.14 15.58
C LEU A 104 5.89 3.63 15.78
N GLN A 105 6.16 4.39 14.71
CA GLN A 105 6.57 5.80 14.78
C GLN A 105 5.56 6.70 15.53
N PHE A 106 4.26 6.41 15.41
CA PHE A 106 3.20 7.22 16.00
C PHE A 106 2.56 6.45 17.15
N LEU A 107 2.80 6.89 18.39
CA LEU A 107 2.19 6.31 19.59
C LEU A 107 1.51 7.36 20.49
N GLU A 108 1.34 8.60 20.01
CA GLU A 108 0.85 9.72 20.83
C GLU A 108 -0.63 9.55 21.18
N SER A 109 -1.49 9.38 20.18
CA SER A 109 -2.92 9.28 20.43
C SER A 109 -3.31 7.88 20.90
N LYS A 110 -4.52 7.76 21.46
CA LYS A 110 -5.10 6.44 21.75
C LYS A 110 -5.37 5.64 20.47
N GLY A 111 -5.68 6.33 19.37
CA GLY A 111 -5.91 5.70 18.07
C GLY A 111 -4.63 5.10 17.48
N ASP A 112 -3.51 5.83 17.57
CA ASP A 112 -2.24 5.33 17.03
C ASP A 112 -1.76 4.10 17.79
N ARG A 113 -1.90 4.11 19.13
CA ARG A 113 -1.58 2.94 19.97
C ARG A 113 -2.50 1.75 19.69
N ALA A 114 -3.77 1.98 19.43
CA ALA A 114 -4.70 0.92 19.04
C ALA A 114 -4.33 0.33 17.67
N TRP A 115 -3.94 1.18 16.71
CA TRP A 115 -3.45 0.72 15.41
C TRP A 115 -2.15 -0.08 15.55
N ALA A 116 -1.19 0.41 16.33
CA ALA A 116 0.07 -0.28 16.61
C ALA A 116 -0.15 -1.65 17.26
N LEU A 117 -1.10 -1.73 18.21
CA LEU A 117 -1.51 -3.00 18.83
C LEU A 117 -2.04 -3.98 17.79
N GLU A 118 -3.00 -3.58 16.95
CA GLU A 118 -3.52 -4.47 15.90
C GLU A 118 -2.44 -4.86 14.89
N TRP A 119 -1.54 -3.93 14.56
CA TRP A 119 -0.45 -4.20 13.64
C TRP A 119 0.50 -5.27 14.19
N ILE A 120 0.91 -5.17 15.46
CA ILE A 120 1.74 -6.20 16.11
C ILE A 120 1.00 -7.53 16.18
N CYS A 121 -0.28 -7.53 16.61
CA CYS A 121 -1.08 -8.76 16.63
C CYS A 121 -1.13 -9.43 15.25
N THR A 122 -1.35 -8.63 14.19
CA THR A 122 -1.38 -9.13 12.80
C THR A 122 -0.05 -9.74 12.41
N MET A 123 1.09 -9.13 12.76
CA MET A 123 2.42 -9.69 12.47
C MET A 123 2.64 -11.03 13.18
N VAL A 124 2.27 -11.13 14.45
CA VAL A 124 2.36 -12.37 15.24
C VAL A 124 1.48 -13.47 14.63
N GLU A 125 0.25 -13.13 14.23
CA GLU A 125 -0.68 -14.07 13.59
C GLU A 125 -0.21 -14.53 12.21
N LEU A 126 0.39 -13.64 11.41
CA LEU A 126 0.99 -13.99 10.11
C LEU A 126 2.16 -14.96 10.25
N ASN A 127 2.84 -14.96 11.40
CA ASN A 127 3.89 -15.92 11.76
C ASN A 127 3.34 -17.19 12.44
N GLY A 128 2.02 -17.38 12.47
CA GLY A 128 1.38 -18.63 12.87
C GLY A 128 1.02 -18.73 14.35
N ILE A 129 1.16 -17.65 15.13
CA ILE A 129 0.77 -17.62 16.54
C ILE A 129 -0.59 -16.95 16.69
N THR A 130 -1.58 -17.69 17.21
CA THR A 130 -2.86 -17.10 17.59
C THR A 130 -2.69 -16.26 18.85
N VAL A 131 -2.94 -14.96 18.76
CA VAL A 131 -2.78 -14.04 19.89
C VAL A 131 -3.90 -14.26 20.91
N SER A 132 -3.54 -14.69 22.12
CA SER A 132 -4.49 -14.83 23.23
C SER A 132 -4.91 -13.47 23.80
N PRO A 133 -6.05 -13.38 24.53
CA PRO A 133 -6.44 -12.15 25.22
C PRO A 133 -5.37 -11.64 26.21
N GLN A 134 -4.63 -12.56 26.85
CA GLN A 134 -3.54 -12.20 27.74
C GLN A 134 -2.38 -11.56 26.97
N GLN A 135 -1.93 -12.19 25.89
CA GLN A 135 -0.88 -11.66 25.02
C GLN A 135 -1.23 -10.30 24.42
N ARG A 136 -2.50 -10.12 24.03
CA ARG A 136 -3.00 -8.83 23.55
C ARG A 136 -2.91 -7.74 24.63
N ASN A 137 -3.19 -8.07 25.89
CA ASN A 137 -3.00 -7.13 27.01
C ASN A 137 -1.53 -6.81 27.24
N GLU A 138 -0.63 -7.79 27.10
CA GLU A 138 0.82 -7.59 27.24
C GLU A 138 1.39 -6.69 26.14
N ILE A 139 0.97 -6.88 24.88
CA ILE A 139 1.33 -6.00 23.75
C ILE A 139 0.83 -4.58 24.02
N SER A 140 -0.42 -4.42 24.47
CA SER A 140 -1.01 -3.12 24.80
C SER A 140 -0.23 -2.39 25.91
N LEU A 141 0.20 -3.13 26.95
CA LEU A 141 1.03 -2.61 28.01
C LEU A 141 2.40 -2.18 27.49
N ALA A 142 3.06 -3.00 26.67
CA ALA A 142 4.36 -2.69 26.07
C ALA A 142 4.29 -1.40 25.22
N ILE A 143 3.27 -1.26 24.38
CA ILE A 143 3.04 -0.05 23.57
C ILE A 143 2.80 1.18 24.46
N THR A 144 2.09 1.01 25.58
CA THR A 144 1.87 2.11 26.53
C THR A 144 3.16 2.56 27.19
N ASN A 145 4.05 1.62 27.55
CA ASN A 145 5.37 1.92 28.11
C ASN A 145 6.28 2.59 27.08
N MET A 146 6.23 2.16 25.82
CA MET A 146 6.96 2.81 24.72
C MET A 146 6.51 4.27 24.54
N HIS A 147 5.21 4.52 24.54
CA HIS A 147 4.67 5.88 24.50
C HIS A 147 5.19 6.74 25.67
N GLN A 148 5.20 6.21 26.90
CA GLN A 148 5.68 6.95 28.08
C GLN A 148 7.19 7.23 28.03
N SER A 149 7.98 6.34 27.45
CA SER A 149 9.43 6.50 27.29
C SER A 149 9.82 7.29 26.03
N GLY A 150 8.86 7.60 25.14
CA GLY A 150 9.12 8.25 23.87
C GLY A 150 9.79 7.34 22.83
N SER A 151 9.81 6.03 23.07
CA SER A 151 10.35 5.03 22.15
C SER A 151 9.32 4.65 21.07
N TYR A 152 9.81 4.32 19.88
CA TYR A 152 9.01 4.02 18.70
C TYR A 152 9.65 2.98 17.76
N THR A 153 10.73 2.32 18.18
CA THR A 153 11.41 1.33 17.33
C THR A 153 10.91 -0.08 17.63
N LEU A 154 10.98 -0.98 16.64
CA LEU A 154 10.68 -2.39 16.88
C LEU A 154 11.68 -3.02 17.86
N SER A 155 12.95 -2.64 17.80
CA SER A 155 13.96 -3.12 18.74
C SER A 155 13.60 -2.81 20.20
N ASP A 156 13.10 -1.60 20.46
CA ASP A 156 12.64 -1.23 21.80
C ASP A 156 11.37 -1.97 22.22
N PHE A 157 10.45 -2.21 21.26
CA PHE A 157 9.28 -3.05 21.52
C PHE A 157 9.70 -4.45 21.98
N MET A 158 10.67 -5.07 21.28
CA MET A 158 11.19 -6.40 21.58
C MET A 158 11.87 -6.50 22.95
N VAL A 159 12.44 -5.40 23.45
CA VAL A 159 12.99 -5.32 24.81
C VAL A 159 11.89 -5.14 25.85
N THR A 160 10.81 -4.45 25.49
CA THR A 160 9.71 -4.10 26.42
C THR A 160 8.76 -5.28 26.64
N ILE A 161 8.43 -6.02 25.57
CA ILE A 161 7.51 -7.16 25.64
C ILE A 161 8.16 -8.33 26.40
N GLN A 162 7.42 -8.91 27.35
CA GLN A 162 7.94 -9.98 28.21
C GLN A 162 7.65 -11.37 27.65
N ASP A 163 6.56 -11.54 26.90
CA ASP A 163 6.19 -12.80 26.25
C ASP A 163 7.28 -13.23 25.25
N GLU A 164 7.82 -14.43 25.46
CA GLU A 164 8.88 -15.00 24.62
C GLU A 164 8.35 -15.46 23.26
N ALA A 165 7.13 -16.01 23.20
CA ALA A 165 6.54 -16.46 21.95
C ALA A 165 6.25 -15.28 21.00
N ILE A 166 5.82 -14.12 21.53
CA ILE A 166 5.69 -12.90 20.74
C ILE A 166 7.04 -12.41 20.22
N ARG A 167 8.11 -12.49 21.04
CA ARG A 167 9.47 -12.10 20.60
C ARG A 167 10.05 -13.05 19.57
N GLU A 168 9.75 -14.34 19.62
CA GLU A 168 10.21 -15.28 18.61
C GLU A 168 9.45 -15.13 17.28
N ALA A 169 8.22 -14.60 17.32
CA ALA A 169 7.37 -14.42 16.14
C ALA A 169 7.64 -13.14 15.33
N LEU A 170 8.35 -12.16 15.89
CA LEU A 170 8.62 -10.85 15.30
C LEU A 170 10.07 -10.72 14.87
#